data_AF-A0A0C5W5I9-F1
#
_entry.id   AF-A0A0C5W5I9-F1
#
_cell.length_a   1.000
_cell.length_b   1.000
_cell.length_c   1.000
_cell.angle_alpha   90.00
_cell.angle_beta   90.00
_cell.angle_gamma   90.00
#
_symmetry.space_group_name_H-M   'P 1'
#
loop_
_entity.id
_entity.type
_entity.pdbx_description
1 polymer ?
#
loop_
_entity_poly.entity_id
_entity_poly.type
_entity_poly.pdbx_seq_one_letter_code
_entity_poly.pdbx_strand_id
1 'polypeptide(L)'
;MNDIKSAKANLLEMLDGPVDQALSKYNFKRRKGSLVYKRKLAESIQEIDFVTDFFPRYEQDAEAHIHPFFVWKIPSVSEEALRLVNGNKMLLANAPDILLKQPIEISAPKENHERWFTKSAGDYSQIGVAICSFMEQWLVDLLESLQSIDDLLEAYESSDDRLLKQQHWYVYVTAAYLLKGEQEKARSAMESHLGNPGLKKRYSAVYENL
;
A
#
# COMPACT_ATOMS: atom_id res chain seq x y z
N MET A 1 -14.27 -26.07 -9.30
CA MET A 1 -15.09 -25.27 -8.36
C MET A 1 -14.89 -25.69 -6.91
N ASN A 2 -14.80 -27.00 -6.62
CA ASN A 2 -14.48 -27.47 -5.26
C ASN A 2 -13.06 -27.09 -4.82
N ASP A 3 -12.07 -27.14 -5.72
CA ASP A 3 -10.67 -26.92 -5.34
C ASP A 3 -10.35 -25.47 -4.98
N ILE A 4 -10.93 -24.48 -5.70
CA ILE A 4 -10.83 -23.05 -5.34
C ILE A 4 -11.48 -22.77 -3.97
N LYS A 5 -12.61 -23.41 -3.68
CA LYS A 5 -13.29 -23.24 -2.39
C LYS A 5 -12.43 -23.79 -1.25
N SER A 6 -11.80 -24.94 -1.46
CA SER A 6 -10.88 -25.56 -0.50
C SER A 6 -9.63 -24.70 -0.30
N ALA A 7 -8.97 -24.27 -1.39
CA ALA A 7 -7.79 -23.39 -1.33
C ALA A 7 -8.10 -22.07 -0.59
N LYS A 8 -9.26 -21.47 -0.86
CA LYS A 8 -9.71 -20.28 -0.12
C LYS A 8 -10.01 -20.55 1.35
N ALA A 9 -10.53 -21.73 1.69
CA ALA A 9 -10.73 -22.11 3.09
C ALA A 9 -9.39 -22.26 3.83
N ASN A 10 -8.40 -22.91 3.20
CA ASN A 10 -7.04 -23.04 3.74
C ASN A 10 -6.37 -21.67 3.94
N LEU A 11 -6.53 -20.75 2.98
CA LEU A 11 -6.08 -19.36 3.13
C LEU A 11 -6.71 -18.70 4.36
N LEU A 12 -8.02 -18.80 4.51
CA LEU A 12 -8.72 -18.19 5.65
C LEU A 12 -8.31 -18.81 6.99
N GLU A 13 -8.04 -20.11 7.04
CA GLU A 13 -7.54 -20.80 8.24
C GLU A 13 -6.13 -20.34 8.60
N MET A 14 -5.23 -20.20 7.62
CA MET A 14 -3.91 -19.59 7.81
C MET A 14 -4.01 -18.17 8.37
N LEU A 15 -4.96 -17.37 7.86
CA LEU A 15 -5.17 -16.02 8.34
C LEU A 15 -5.75 -15.99 9.77
N ASP A 16 -6.76 -16.83 10.06
CA ASP A 16 -7.39 -16.96 11.37
C ASP A 16 -6.42 -17.50 12.45
N GLY A 17 -5.29 -18.12 12.05
CA GLY A 17 -4.26 -18.66 12.92
C GLY A 17 -3.04 -17.73 13.10
N PRO A 18 -1.85 -18.11 12.59
CA PRO A 18 -0.59 -17.41 12.89
C PRO A 18 -0.58 -15.94 12.45
N VAL A 19 -1.27 -15.58 11.37
CA VAL A 19 -1.24 -14.22 10.83
C VAL A 19 -2.04 -13.25 11.68
N ASP A 20 -3.26 -13.62 12.11
CA ASP A 20 -4.03 -12.80 13.05
C ASP A 20 -3.25 -12.56 14.35
N GLN A 21 -2.60 -13.61 14.88
CA GLN A 21 -1.78 -13.48 16.08
C GLN A 21 -0.61 -12.51 15.88
N ALA A 22 0.13 -12.63 14.77
CA ALA A 22 1.27 -11.77 14.48
C ALA A 22 0.85 -10.30 14.27
N LEU A 23 -0.14 -10.06 13.41
CA LEU A 23 -0.58 -8.71 13.05
C LEU A 23 -1.32 -7.99 14.19
N SER A 24 -1.92 -8.73 15.12
CA SER A 24 -2.56 -8.12 16.30
C SER A 24 -1.56 -7.36 17.19
N LYS A 25 -0.29 -7.77 17.23
CA LYS A 25 0.79 -7.07 17.95
C LYS A 25 1.00 -5.64 17.46
N TYR A 26 0.71 -5.41 16.17
CA TYR A 26 0.86 -4.12 15.49
C TYR A 26 -0.48 -3.40 15.32
N ASN A 27 -1.48 -3.73 16.14
CA ASN A 27 -2.82 -3.14 16.15
C ASN A 27 -3.63 -3.31 14.87
N PHE A 28 -3.24 -4.23 13.98
CA PHE A 28 -4.04 -4.59 12.84
C PHE A 28 -5.18 -5.52 13.27
N LYS A 29 -6.37 -5.26 12.72
CA LYS A 29 -7.57 -6.06 12.96
C LYS A 29 -8.16 -6.51 11.64
N ARG A 30 -8.68 -7.73 11.61
CA ARG A 30 -9.35 -8.32 10.45
C ARG A 30 -10.74 -8.80 10.84
N ARG A 31 -11.71 -8.62 9.95
CA ARG A 31 -13.04 -9.23 10.10
C ARG A 31 -12.97 -10.69 9.66
N LYS A 32 -13.67 -11.59 10.35
CA LYS A 32 -13.74 -13.00 9.96
C LYS A 32 -14.12 -13.14 8.48
N GLY A 33 -13.35 -13.93 7.73
CA GLY A 33 -13.54 -14.14 6.28
C GLY A 33 -13.00 -13.04 5.38
N SER A 34 -12.47 -11.94 5.92
CA SER A 34 -11.74 -10.91 5.16
C SER A 34 -10.33 -11.39 4.84
N LEU A 35 -9.74 -10.87 3.77
CA LEU A 35 -8.30 -10.97 3.45
C LEU A 35 -7.54 -9.68 3.77
N VAL A 36 -8.27 -8.66 4.24
CA VAL A 36 -7.73 -7.33 4.53
C VAL A 36 -7.67 -7.10 6.03
N TYR A 37 -6.47 -6.85 6.52
CA TYR A 37 -6.17 -6.34 7.85
C TYR A 37 -6.18 -4.82 7.81
N LYS A 38 -6.68 -4.18 8.88
CA LYS A 38 -6.77 -2.73 8.97
C LYS A 38 -6.29 -2.24 10.33
N ARG A 39 -5.43 -1.23 10.31
CA ARG A 39 -5.02 -0.41 11.45
C ARG A 39 -5.52 1.01 11.21
N LYS A 40 -6.24 1.56 12.18
CA LYS A 40 -6.67 2.97 12.16
C LYS A 40 -5.74 3.77 13.08
N LEU A 41 -5.24 4.88 12.57
CA LEU A 41 -4.40 5.83 13.27
C LEU A 41 -5.17 7.16 13.41
N ALA A 42 -4.56 8.16 14.04
CA ALA A 42 -5.21 9.46 14.27
C ALA A 42 -5.56 10.15 12.94
N GLU A 43 -4.61 10.19 12.02
CA GLU A 43 -4.76 10.87 10.72
C GLU A 43 -4.89 9.90 9.54
N SER A 44 -4.43 8.66 9.70
CA SER A 44 -4.28 7.74 8.59
C SER A 44 -4.89 6.36 8.85
N ILE A 45 -4.95 5.57 7.78
CA ILE A 45 -5.38 4.19 7.79
C ILE A 45 -4.31 3.41 7.04
N GLN A 46 -3.85 2.32 7.67
CA GLN A 46 -2.99 1.34 7.05
C GLN A 46 -3.75 0.03 6.87
N GLU A 47 -3.60 -0.61 5.72
CA GLU A 47 -4.19 -1.92 5.43
C GLU A 47 -3.13 -2.87 4.89
N ILE A 48 -3.21 -4.15 5.26
CA ILE A 48 -2.47 -5.25 4.63
C ILE A 48 -3.49 -6.13 3.93
N ASP A 49 -3.46 -6.14 2.60
CA ASP A 49 -4.37 -6.88 1.72
C ASP A 49 -3.68 -8.15 1.21
N PHE A 50 -4.10 -9.32 1.67
CA PHE A 50 -3.57 -10.61 1.22
C PHE A 50 -4.16 -10.98 -0.15
N VAL A 51 -3.76 -10.22 -1.18
CA VAL A 51 -4.10 -10.52 -2.57
C VAL A 51 -3.61 -11.93 -2.89
N THR A 52 -4.45 -12.71 -3.55
CA THR A 52 -4.18 -14.13 -3.80
C THR A 52 -4.70 -14.53 -5.18
N ASP A 53 -3.82 -15.10 -5.99
CA ASP A 53 -4.18 -15.80 -7.22
C ASP A 53 -4.32 -17.30 -6.92
N PHE A 54 -5.50 -17.87 -7.14
CA PHE A 54 -5.71 -19.31 -7.01
C PHE A 54 -5.47 -20.02 -8.33
N PHE A 55 -4.74 -21.14 -8.28
CA PHE A 55 -4.33 -21.94 -9.45
C PHE A 55 -3.73 -21.07 -10.58
N PRO A 56 -2.68 -20.28 -10.28
CA PRO A 56 -2.11 -19.36 -11.25
C PRO A 56 -1.55 -20.10 -12.47
N ARG A 57 -1.94 -19.68 -13.68
CA ARG A 57 -1.47 -20.32 -14.93
C ARG A 57 0.05 -20.25 -15.13
N TYR A 58 0.70 -19.28 -14.48
CA TYR A 58 2.13 -19.04 -14.56
C TYR A 58 2.95 -19.94 -13.62
N GLU A 59 2.30 -20.69 -12.72
CA GLU A 59 2.94 -21.64 -11.81
C GLU A 59 2.03 -22.86 -11.67
N GLN A 60 2.22 -23.85 -12.56
CA GLN A 60 1.25 -24.94 -12.77
C GLN A 60 1.02 -25.84 -11.55
N ASP A 61 1.98 -25.91 -10.63
CA ASP A 61 1.91 -26.74 -9.43
C ASP A 61 1.41 -25.98 -8.19
N ALA A 62 1.09 -24.69 -8.32
CA ALA A 62 0.62 -23.89 -7.19
C ALA A 62 -0.92 -23.93 -7.04
N GLU A 63 -1.39 -24.20 -5.82
CA GLU A 63 -2.77 -23.97 -5.43
C GLU A 63 -3.07 -22.47 -5.25
N ALA A 64 -2.11 -21.73 -4.68
CA ALA A 64 -2.22 -20.29 -4.54
C ALA A 64 -0.87 -19.59 -4.58
N HIS A 65 -0.85 -18.40 -5.18
CA HIS A 65 0.20 -17.40 -5.01
C HIS A 65 -0.35 -16.31 -4.10
N ILE A 66 0.23 -16.16 -2.91
CA ILE A 66 -0.19 -15.19 -1.90
C ILE A 66 0.81 -14.03 -1.96
N HIS A 67 0.31 -12.83 -2.20
CA HIS A 67 1.15 -11.66 -2.43
C HIS A 67 0.56 -10.47 -1.70
N PRO A 68 0.90 -10.27 -0.41
CA PRO A 68 0.33 -9.21 0.39
C PRO A 68 0.72 -7.82 -0.11
N PHE A 69 -0.22 -6.88 -0.03
CA PHE A 69 -0.01 -5.47 -0.35
C PHE A 69 -0.16 -4.62 0.90
N PHE A 70 0.77 -3.69 1.09
CA PHE A 70 0.59 -2.56 1.99
C PHE A 70 -0.20 -1.46 1.28
N VAL A 71 -1.22 -0.94 1.97
CA VAL A 71 -2.03 0.19 1.52
C VAL A 71 -2.03 1.26 2.59
N TRP A 72 -1.75 2.50 2.19
CA TRP A 72 -1.77 3.66 3.07
C TRP A 72 -2.74 4.73 2.57
N LYS A 73 -3.53 5.28 3.50
CA LYS A 73 -4.57 6.28 3.23
C LYS A 73 -4.50 7.38 4.27
N ILE A 74 -4.51 8.64 3.84
CA ILE A 74 -4.70 9.80 4.72
C ILE A 74 -5.90 10.58 4.16
N PRO A 75 -7.10 10.48 4.77
CA PRO A 75 -8.33 11.02 4.18
C PRO A 75 -8.28 12.51 3.84
N SER A 76 -7.68 13.34 4.69
CA SER A 76 -7.54 14.79 4.44
C SER A 76 -6.67 15.07 3.22
N VAL A 77 -5.54 14.35 3.07
CA VAL A 77 -4.66 14.47 1.90
C VAL A 77 -5.36 13.97 0.64
N SER A 78 -6.13 12.88 0.73
CA SER A 78 -6.93 12.38 -0.40
C SER A 78 -7.99 13.38 -0.87
N GLU A 79 -8.67 14.04 0.06
CA GLU A 79 -9.67 15.06 -0.25
C GLU A 79 -9.02 16.28 -0.94
N GLU A 80 -7.91 16.76 -0.39
CA GLU A 80 -7.17 17.90 -0.94
C GLU A 80 -6.54 17.56 -2.30
N ALA A 81 -5.99 16.37 -2.48
CA ALA A 81 -5.47 15.91 -3.77
C ALA A 81 -6.58 15.80 -4.82
N LEU A 82 -7.77 15.33 -4.43
CA LEU A 82 -8.93 15.27 -5.31
C LEU A 82 -9.40 16.67 -5.72
N ARG A 83 -9.36 17.65 -4.80
CA ARG A 83 -9.61 19.07 -5.10
C ARG A 83 -8.61 19.60 -6.12
N LEU A 84 -7.31 19.37 -5.91
CA LEU A 84 -6.24 19.82 -6.81
C LEU A 84 -6.43 19.33 -8.25
N VAL A 85 -6.96 18.12 -8.44
CA VAL A 85 -7.21 17.56 -9.78
C VAL A 85 -8.62 17.81 -10.31
N ASN A 86 -9.38 18.76 -9.74
CA ASN A 86 -10.76 19.06 -10.12
C ASN A 86 -11.68 17.83 -10.12
N GLY A 87 -11.47 16.90 -9.17
CA GLY A 87 -12.24 15.66 -9.09
C GLY A 87 -11.84 14.56 -10.07
N ASN A 88 -10.84 14.77 -10.94
CA ASN A 88 -10.43 13.78 -11.93
C ASN A 88 -9.65 12.61 -11.31
N LYS A 89 -10.39 11.57 -10.91
CA LYS A 89 -9.85 10.35 -10.29
C LYS A 89 -8.81 9.63 -11.16
N MET A 90 -8.85 9.75 -12.49
CA MET A 90 -7.86 9.11 -13.36
C MET A 90 -6.44 9.66 -13.14
N LEU A 91 -6.31 10.90 -12.67
CA LEU A 91 -5.03 11.49 -12.30
C LEU A 91 -4.49 10.97 -10.96
N LEU A 92 -5.34 10.28 -10.20
CA LEU A 92 -5.07 9.62 -8.91
C LEU A 92 -5.24 8.10 -9.02
N ALA A 93 -4.78 7.53 -10.13
CA ALA A 93 -4.83 6.08 -10.43
C ALA A 93 -6.22 5.42 -10.31
N ASN A 94 -7.29 6.21 -10.45
CA ASN A 94 -8.68 5.79 -10.25
C ASN A 94 -9.01 5.30 -8.83
N ALA A 95 -8.14 5.57 -7.85
CA ALA A 95 -8.27 5.21 -6.45
C ALA A 95 -7.84 6.39 -5.55
N PRO A 96 -8.59 7.51 -5.55
CA PRO A 96 -8.19 8.76 -4.89
C PRO A 96 -8.09 8.66 -3.36
N ASP A 97 -8.68 7.63 -2.75
CA ASP A 97 -8.61 7.34 -1.32
C ASP A 97 -7.32 6.60 -0.91
N ILE A 98 -6.49 6.20 -1.89
CA ILE A 98 -5.26 5.44 -1.68
C ILE A 98 -4.07 6.32 -2.05
N LEU A 99 -3.24 6.64 -1.07
CA LEU A 99 -1.98 7.36 -1.28
C LEU A 99 -0.92 6.44 -1.84
N LEU A 100 -0.81 5.25 -1.25
CA LEU A 100 0.16 4.22 -1.60
C LEU A 100 -0.51 2.86 -1.59
N LYS A 101 -0.26 2.07 -2.63
CA LYS A 101 -0.53 0.63 -2.65
C LYS A 101 0.66 -0.06 -3.30
N GLN A 102 1.37 -0.88 -2.54
CA GLN A 102 2.54 -1.60 -3.03
C GLN A 102 2.61 -3.01 -2.45
N PRO A 103 3.24 -3.96 -3.18
CA PRO A 103 3.62 -5.24 -2.61
C PRO A 103 4.50 -5.05 -1.36
N ILE A 104 4.32 -5.86 -0.33
CA ILE A 104 5.13 -5.75 0.89
C ILE A 104 6.61 -6.04 0.62
N GLU A 105 6.94 -6.84 -0.40
CA GLU A 105 8.32 -7.13 -0.82
C GLU A 105 9.15 -5.87 -1.08
N ILE A 106 8.52 -4.78 -1.54
CA ILE A 106 9.21 -3.51 -1.82
C ILE A 106 9.79 -2.85 -0.55
N SER A 107 9.31 -3.21 0.64
CA SER A 107 9.90 -2.70 1.88
C SER A 107 11.27 -3.31 2.20
N ALA A 108 11.70 -4.34 1.47
CA ALA A 108 12.99 -5.00 1.62
C ALA A 108 13.95 -4.69 0.46
N PRO A 109 15.27 -4.85 0.67
CA PRO A 109 16.25 -4.90 -0.40
C PRO A 109 15.87 -5.95 -1.46
N LYS A 110 16.23 -5.69 -2.73
CA LYS A 110 15.80 -6.52 -3.87
C LYS A 110 16.23 -7.98 -3.76
N GLU A 111 17.40 -8.23 -3.18
CA GLU A 111 17.95 -9.55 -2.91
C GLU A 111 17.14 -10.36 -1.88
N ASN A 112 16.28 -9.69 -1.12
CA ASN A 112 15.40 -10.30 -0.12
C ASN A 112 13.95 -10.40 -0.58
N HIS A 113 13.62 -10.07 -1.83
CA HIS A 113 12.26 -10.20 -2.34
C HIS A 113 11.85 -11.67 -2.40
N GLU A 114 10.68 -11.98 -1.85
CA GLU A 114 10.15 -13.34 -1.74
C GLU A 114 8.83 -13.48 -2.49
N ARG A 115 8.59 -14.68 -3.03
CA ARG A 115 7.31 -15.07 -3.62
C ARG A 115 6.74 -16.24 -2.85
N TRP A 116 5.51 -16.10 -2.38
CA TRP A 116 4.89 -17.10 -1.52
C TRP A 116 3.86 -17.92 -2.28
N PHE A 117 4.20 -19.19 -2.51
CA PHE A 117 3.35 -20.17 -3.17
C PHE A 117 2.96 -21.28 -2.21
N THR A 118 1.73 -21.76 -2.36
CA THR A 118 1.26 -23.00 -1.73
C THR A 118 0.99 -24.01 -2.83
N LYS A 119 1.40 -25.27 -2.62
CA LYS A 119 1.17 -26.41 -3.52
C LYS A 119 0.20 -27.43 -2.91
N SER A 120 -0.02 -27.35 -1.60
CA SER A 120 -0.95 -28.19 -0.87
C SER A 120 -1.52 -27.47 0.35
N ALA A 121 -2.59 -28.03 0.93
CA ALA A 121 -3.19 -27.54 2.17
C ALA A 121 -2.19 -27.40 3.34
N GLY A 122 -1.18 -28.27 3.42
CA GLY A 122 -0.17 -28.22 4.48
C GLY A 122 0.79 -27.02 4.39
N ASP A 123 0.90 -26.40 3.21
CA ASP A 123 1.88 -25.33 2.97
C ASP A 123 1.40 -23.99 3.52
N TYR A 124 0.08 -23.78 3.58
CA TYR A 124 -0.51 -22.49 3.95
C TYR A 124 -0.01 -22.00 5.32
N SER A 125 0.01 -22.87 6.34
CA SER A 125 0.48 -22.44 7.66
C SER A 125 1.95 -22.01 7.65
N GLN A 126 2.81 -22.70 6.91
CA GLN A 126 4.24 -22.37 6.83
C GLN A 126 4.45 -21.06 6.06
N ILE A 127 3.71 -20.87 4.97
CA ILE A 127 3.71 -19.63 4.19
C ILE A 127 3.20 -18.45 5.03
N GLY A 128 2.15 -18.64 5.82
CA GLY A 128 1.65 -17.62 6.74
C GLY A 128 2.72 -17.18 7.74
N VAL A 129 3.48 -18.12 8.30
CA VAL A 129 4.62 -17.82 9.18
C VAL A 129 5.72 -17.06 8.43
N ALA A 130 6.10 -17.51 7.23
CA ALA A 130 7.13 -16.85 6.42
C ALA A 130 6.76 -15.40 6.08
N ILE A 131 5.52 -15.16 5.64
CA ILE A 131 5.00 -13.82 5.39
C ILE A 131 5.06 -12.95 6.66
N CYS A 132 4.69 -13.50 7.82
CA CYS A 132 4.77 -12.77 9.08
C CYS A 132 6.21 -12.41 9.45
N SER A 133 7.15 -13.35 9.35
CA SER A 133 8.57 -13.08 9.60
C SER A 133 9.13 -12.03 8.66
N PHE A 134 8.76 -12.07 7.38
CA PHE A 134 9.13 -11.04 6.41
C PHE A 134 8.60 -9.66 6.84
N MET A 135 7.31 -9.57 7.22
CA MET A 135 6.72 -8.31 7.67
C MET A 135 7.40 -7.79 8.94
N GLU A 136 7.65 -8.65 9.93
CA GLU A 136 8.34 -8.30 11.17
C GLU A 136 9.75 -7.76 10.88
N GLN A 137 10.45 -8.31 9.89
CA GLN A 137 11.81 -7.90 9.54
C GLN A 137 11.88 -6.62 8.71
N TRP A 138 10.96 -6.41 7.76
CA TRP A 138 11.12 -5.37 6.73
C TRP A 138 9.99 -4.36 6.66
N LEU A 139 8.78 -4.73 7.07
CA LEU A 139 7.60 -3.88 6.88
C LEU A 139 7.27 -3.06 8.13
N VAL A 140 7.47 -3.62 9.32
CA VAL A 140 7.08 -2.98 10.59
C VAL A 140 7.71 -1.59 10.74
N ASP A 141 9.01 -1.46 10.51
CA ASP A 141 9.69 -0.16 10.63
C ASP A 141 9.14 0.88 9.64
N LEU A 142 8.78 0.44 8.43
CA LEU A 142 8.14 1.29 7.43
C LEU A 142 6.72 1.70 7.87
N LEU A 143 5.94 0.79 8.47
CA LEU A 143 4.61 1.10 8.98
C LEU A 143 4.66 2.11 10.11
N GLU A 144 5.63 1.99 11.03
CA GLU A 144 5.78 2.94 12.12
C GLU A 144 6.27 4.31 11.64
N SER A 145 6.98 4.39 10.51
CA SER A 145 7.41 5.65 9.90
C SER A 145 6.40 6.27 8.93
N LEU A 146 5.15 5.78 8.84
CA LEU A 146 4.13 6.27 7.89
C LEU A 146 2.75 6.37 8.54
N GLN A 147 2.58 7.25 9.52
CA GLN A 147 1.36 7.34 10.33
C GLN A 147 0.53 8.60 10.12
N SER A 148 1.14 9.66 9.60
CA SER A 148 0.58 11.02 9.57
C SER A 148 0.94 11.78 8.29
N ILE A 149 0.43 13.01 8.17
CA ILE A 149 0.84 13.95 7.12
C ILE A 149 2.34 14.28 7.24
N ASP A 150 2.85 14.46 8.46
CA ASP A 150 4.25 14.81 8.68
C ASP A 150 5.18 13.67 8.24
N ASP A 151 4.80 12.43 8.51
CA ASP A 151 5.54 11.25 8.04
C ASP A 151 5.56 11.12 6.51
N LEU A 152 4.45 11.49 5.84
CA LEU A 152 4.39 11.52 4.37
C LEU A 152 5.41 12.51 3.81
N LEU A 153 5.48 13.70 4.42
CA LEU A 153 6.40 14.74 4.00
C LEU A 153 7.85 14.35 4.32
N GLU A 154 8.12 13.76 5.49
CA GLU A 154 9.44 13.26 5.86
C GLU A 154 9.92 12.15 4.92
N ALA A 155 9.05 11.20 4.56
CA ALA A 155 9.38 10.14 3.60
C ALA A 155 9.65 10.69 2.18
N TYR A 156 9.00 11.78 1.81
CA TYR A 156 9.28 12.49 0.56
C TYR A 156 10.64 13.21 0.62
N GLU A 157 10.88 14.02 1.66
CA GLU A 157 12.09 14.83 1.84
C GLU A 157 13.35 13.97 2.00
N SER A 158 13.26 12.86 2.72
CA SER A 158 14.35 11.87 2.89
C SER A 158 14.58 10.99 1.65
N SER A 159 13.73 11.11 0.63
CA SER A 159 13.78 10.27 -0.58
C SER A 159 13.69 8.76 -0.28
N ASP A 160 12.91 8.35 0.72
CA ASP A 160 12.76 6.95 1.16
C ASP A 160 12.54 5.99 -0.02
N ASP A 161 13.47 5.06 -0.21
CA ASP A 161 13.54 4.14 -1.35
C ASP A 161 12.66 2.90 -1.18
N ARG A 162 12.08 2.71 0.01
CA ARG A 162 11.11 1.65 0.34
C ARG A 162 9.72 1.93 -0.24
N LEU A 163 9.51 3.08 -0.89
CA LEU A 163 8.22 3.53 -1.42
C LEU A 163 8.14 3.52 -2.96
N LEU A 164 7.08 2.94 -3.51
CA LEU A 164 6.76 3.04 -4.94
C LEU A 164 6.14 4.40 -5.30
N LYS A 165 6.99 5.36 -5.68
CA LYS A 165 6.58 6.73 -6.04
C LYS A 165 6.14 6.82 -7.50
N GLN A 166 4.84 6.78 -7.76
CA GLN A 166 4.25 7.04 -9.09
C GLN A 166 3.83 8.51 -9.25
N GLN A 167 3.41 8.93 -10.45
CA GLN A 167 3.04 10.34 -10.71
C GLN A 167 1.98 10.89 -9.74
N HIS A 168 0.97 10.09 -9.39
CA HIS A 168 -0.08 10.51 -8.46
C HIS A 168 0.43 10.71 -7.02
N TRP A 169 1.51 10.04 -6.61
CA TRP A 169 2.16 10.22 -5.31
C TRP A 169 2.52 11.69 -5.08
N TYR A 170 3.07 12.34 -6.10
CA TYR A 170 3.48 13.75 -6.01
C TYR A 170 2.30 14.71 -5.90
N VAL A 171 1.10 14.33 -6.38
CA VAL A 171 -0.12 15.12 -6.12
C VAL A 171 -0.49 15.04 -4.64
N TYR A 172 -0.39 13.87 -4.02
CA TYR A 172 -0.62 13.71 -2.59
C TYR A 172 0.42 14.45 -1.74
N VAL A 173 1.69 14.45 -2.14
CA VAL A 173 2.74 15.25 -1.47
C VAL A 173 2.44 16.75 -1.58
N THR A 174 2.07 17.25 -2.76
CA THR A 174 1.65 18.65 -2.94
C THR A 174 0.45 18.99 -2.05
N ALA A 175 -0.57 18.12 -2.00
CA ALA A 175 -1.73 18.29 -1.13
C ALA A 175 -1.34 18.32 0.37
N ALA A 176 -0.43 17.45 0.79
CA ALA A 176 0.08 17.40 2.16
C ALA A 176 0.78 18.71 2.56
N TYR A 177 1.65 19.26 1.71
CA TYR A 177 2.27 20.57 1.98
C TYR A 177 1.24 21.70 2.08
N LEU A 178 0.20 21.71 1.23
CA LEU A 178 -0.88 22.70 1.30
C LEU A 178 -1.65 22.61 2.63
N LEU A 179 -1.96 21.40 3.10
CA LEU A 179 -2.61 21.18 4.39
C LEU A 179 -1.75 21.66 5.58
N LYS A 180 -0.42 21.66 5.43
CA LYS A 180 0.52 22.22 6.42
C LYS A 180 0.74 23.72 6.25
N GLY A 181 0.14 24.37 5.25
CA GLY A 181 0.32 25.79 4.95
C GLY A 181 1.67 26.10 4.27
N GLU A 182 2.39 25.10 3.78
CA GLU A 182 3.72 25.25 3.18
C GLU A 182 3.64 25.45 1.66
N GLN A 183 3.02 26.54 1.21
CA GLN A 183 2.68 26.78 -0.19
C GLN A 183 3.89 26.77 -1.14
N GLU A 184 5.03 27.31 -0.72
CA GLU A 184 6.26 27.31 -1.54
C GLU A 184 6.82 25.90 -1.73
N LYS A 185 6.77 25.05 -0.69
CA LYS A 185 7.18 23.65 -0.82
C LYS A 185 6.20 22.85 -1.68
N ALA A 186 4.89 23.12 -1.55
CA ALA A 186 3.87 22.51 -2.40
C ALA A 186 4.14 22.80 -3.89
N ARG A 187 4.44 24.06 -4.22
CA ARG A 187 4.82 24.49 -5.58
C ARG A 187 6.10 23.80 -6.03
N SER A 188 7.13 23.78 -5.19
CA SER A 188 8.42 23.16 -5.51
C SER A 188 8.30 21.65 -5.80
N ALA A 189 7.55 20.92 -4.97
CA ALA A 189 7.31 19.48 -5.16
C ALA A 189 6.55 19.20 -6.47
N MET A 190 5.50 19.99 -6.75
CA MET A 190 4.75 19.88 -7.99
C MET A 190 5.66 20.19 -9.20
N GLU A 191 6.41 21.28 -9.19
CA GLU A 191 7.26 21.68 -10.32
C GLU A 191 8.37 20.65 -10.60
N SER A 192 8.98 20.11 -9.55
CA SER A 192 10.07 19.14 -9.67
C SER A 192 9.63 17.82 -10.32
N HIS A 193 8.40 17.39 -10.06
CA HIS A 193 7.93 16.06 -10.47
C HIS A 193 6.87 16.08 -11.58
N LEU A 194 6.13 17.18 -11.73
CA LEU A 194 5.06 17.35 -12.72
C LEU A 194 5.35 18.46 -13.73
N GLY A 195 6.51 19.14 -13.64
CA GLY A 195 6.87 20.32 -14.46
C GLY A 195 7.22 20.05 -15.92
N ASN A 196 7.57 18.82 -16.29
CA ASN A 196 7.89 18.49 -17.68
C ASN A 196 6.68 18.73 -18.60
N PRO A 197 6.87 19.23 -19.84
CA PRO A 197 5.76 19.77 -20.66
C PRO A 197 4.54 18.85 -20.79
N GLY A 198 4.75 17.54 -20.99
CA GLY A 198 3.68 16.56 -21.08
C GLY A 198 2.91 16.37 -19.76
N LEU A 199 3.62 16.34 -18.63
CA LEU A 199 3.01 16.21 -17.30
C LEU A 199 2.32 17.50 -16.90
N LYS A 200 2.93 18.65 -17.17
CA LYS A 200 2.33 19.97 -16.91
C LYS A 200 1.00 20.14 -17.64
N LYS A 201 0.90 19.66 -18.89
CA LYS A 201 -0.37 19.63 -19.62
C LYS A 201 -1.37 18.66 -18.99
N ARG A 202 -0.93 17.46 -18.59
CA ARG A 202 -1.80 16.43 -17.99
C ARG A 202 -2.34 16.85 -16.61
N TYR A 203 -1.52 17.52 -15.82
CA TYR A 203 -1.80 17.93 -14.45
C TYR A 203 -2.04 19.44 -14.33
N SER A 204 -2.51 20.12 -15.39
CA SER A 204 -2.69 21.58 -15.39
C SER A 204 -3.61 22.06 -14.27
N ALA A 205 -4.64 21.27 -13.94
CA ALA A 205 -5.54 21.53 -12.82
C ALA A 205 -4.78 21.70 -11.49
N VAL A 206 -3.72 20.92 -11.26
CA VAL A 206 -2.92 21.04 -10.03
C VAL A 206 -2.23 22.41 -9.97
N TYR A 207 -1.72 22.90 -11.10
CA TYR A 207 -1.10 24.24 -11.20
C TYR A 207 -2.12 25.37 -11.01
N GLU A 208 -3.35 25.19 -11.48
CA GLU A 208 -4.42 26.17 -11.39
C GLU A 208 -5.01 26.27 -9.98
N ASN A 209 -4.89 25.20 -9.18
CA ASN A 209 -5.51 25.06 -7.85
C ASN A 209 -4.54 25.21 -6.66
N LEU A 210 -3.29 25.59 -6.93
CA LEU A 210 -2.19 25.74 -5.97
C LEU A 210 -2.07 27.16 -5.38
#